data_AF-A0A429ARG0-F1
#
_entry.id   AF-A0A429ARG0-F1
#
_cell.length_a   1.000
_cell.length_b   1.000
_cell.length_c   1.000
_cell.angle_alpha   90.00
_cell.angle_beta   90.00
_cell.angle_gamma   90.00
#
_symmetry.space_group_name_H-M   'P 1'
#
loop_
_entity.id
_entity.type
_entity.pdbx_description
1 polymer ?
#
loop_
_entity_poly.entity_id
_entity_poly.type
_entity_poly.pdbx_seq_one_letter_code
_entity_poly.pdbx_strand_id
1 'polypeptide(L)'
;MMRKTLPVALLALAVLCGCGGATESAAPSAGSTAEGKEVQLEAAKADCMKQKGFKYVAYVTPHKPDTEDDKSRMRGNYPAMKKYREKYGFGVFAQHVYPKEMGSTTSLDNEPNPNMKIQSALSKAQLQAYRKALDACQVSAANKVLGLKLKSAEDFYDAQFKASVRARKGKLNTDPELVELATAMATCLKGKGYAVGDTAPVAMAELGQKTWLGNEDKLGREQMDDVPDVAPPATDDKVPMYYTPTLTPEQAKPYLAKEIRAALEDLECGKDFYPAFLPKEQAVQGQVSAQFGM
;
A
#
# COMPACT_ATOMS: atom_id res chain seq x y z
N MET A 1 72.23 44.22 -12.69
CA MET A 1 73.53 43.77 -13.25
C MET A 1 73.50 42.26 -13.48
N MET A 2 74.34 41.77 -14.39
CA MET A 2 74.74 40.39 -14.77
C MET A 2 74.12 39.18 -14.03
N ARG A 3 73.59 38.09 -14.65
CA ARG A 3 74.00 37.21 -15.78
C ARG A 3 74.86 35.99 -15.36
N LYS A 4 74.51 34.81 -15.94
CA LYS A 4 75.06 33.42 -15.79
C LYS A 4 74.48 32.65 -14.57
N THR A 5 74.30 31.31 -14.55
CA THR A 5 74.43 30.23 -15.59
C THR A 5 73.58 28.98 -15.28
N LEU A 6 73.22 28.20 -16.30
CA LEU A 6 73.06 26.71 -16.28
C LEU A 6 74.43 26.07 -16.62
N PRO A 7 74.74 24.75 -16.41
CA PRO A 7 73.91 23.60 -16.83
C PRO A 7 74.08 22.25 -16.04
N VAL A 8 73.60 21.16 -16.68
CA VAL A 8 73.92 19.72 -16.56
C VAL A 8 72.95 18.83 -15.75
N ALA A 9 72.36 17.91 -16.51
CA ALA A 9 71.41 16.89 -16.15
C ALA A 9 71.97 15.69 -15.37
N LEU A 10 71.07 14.90 -14.78
CA LEU A 10 71.13 13.44 -14.84
C LEU A 10 69.72 12.84 -14.79
N LEU A 11 69.48 11.79 -15.57
CA LEU A 11 68.21 11.08 -15.63
C LEU A 11 68.01 10.19 -14.39
N ALA A 12 66.77 10.09 -13.93
CA ALA A 12 66.25 8.87 -13.31
C ALA A 12 64.80 8.66 -13.75
N LEU A 13 64.54 7.65 -14.60
CA LEU A 13 63.19 7.16 -14.83
C LEU A 13 62.70 6.45 -13.56
N ALA A 14 61.58 6.90 -13.01
CA ALA A 14 60.76 6.10 -12.11
C ALA A 14 59.37 5.93 -12.76
N VAL A 15 59.18 4.81 -13.44
CA VAL A 15 57.86 4.43 -13.96
C VAL A 15 57.01 3.94 -12.79
N LEU A 16 56.00 4.72 -12.42
CA LEU A 16 54.89 4.26 -11.59
C LEU A 16 53.60 4.44 -12.37
N CYS A 17 52.99 3.31 -12.73
CA CYS A 17 51.71 3.28 -13.42
C CYS A 17 50.61 3.85 -12.53
N GLY A 18 49.91 4.86 -13.03
CA GLY A 18 48.78 5.49 -12.35
C GLY A 18 47.98 6.30 -13.35
N CYS A 19 47.15 5.62 -14.16
CA CYS A 19 46.31 6.28 -15.14
C CYS A 19 45.34 7.25 -14.45
N GLY A 20 45.57 8.56 -14.64
CA GLY A 20 44.60 9.58 -14.31
C GLY A 20 43.39 9.49 -15.23
N GLY A 21 42.42 8.65 -14.87
CA GLY A 21 41.07 8.74 -15.40
C GLY A 21 40.37 9.94 -14.78
N ALA A 22 39.78 10.80 -15.60
CA ALA A 22 38.99 11.92 -15.10
C ALA A 22 37.87 11.39 -14.19
N THR A 23 37.75 11.94 -12.98
CA THR A 23 36.54 11.76 -12.18
C THR A 23 35.40 12.52 -12.86
N GLU A 24 34.70 11.83 -13.77
CA GLU A 24 33.33 12.16 -14.10
C GLU A 24 32.60 12.46 -12.80
N SER A 25 31.96 13.63 -12.74
CA SER A 25 30.94 13.85 -11.73
C SER A 25 29.79 12.90 -12.06
N ALA A 26 29.81 11.73 -11.42
CA ALA A 26 28.70 10.80 -11.46
C ALA A 26 27.46 11.55 -10.99
N ALA A 27 26.61 11.94 -11.94
CA ALA A 27 25.30 12.47 -11.64
C ALA A 27 24.59 11.47 -10.71
N PRO A 28 23.96 11.92 -9.61
CA PRO A 28 23.32 11.02 -8.68
C PRO A 28 22.30 10.16 -9.44
N SER A 29 22.56 8.85 -9.45
CA SER A 29 21.74 7.87 -10.16
C SER A 29 20.28 8.06 -9.78
N ALA A 30 19.42 8.24 -10.79
CA ALA A 30 17.98 8.21 -10.65
C ALA A 30 17.53 6.77 -10.37
N GLY A 31 17.81 6.29 -9.15
CA GLY A 31 17.78 4.88 -8.78
C GLY A 31 17.36 4.61 -7.34
N SER A 32 16.68 5.55 -6.67
CA SER A 32 15.96 5.22 -5.43
C SER A 32 14.72 4.40 -5.79
N THR A 33 14.78 3.09 -5.59
CA THR A 33 13.61 2.21 -5.60
C THR A 33 12.61 2.66 -4.51
N ALA A 34 11.38 2.17 -4.60
CA ALA A 34 10.33 2.32 -3.58
C ALA A 34 10.86 2.10 -2.15
N GLU A 35 11.42 0.91 -1.91
CA GLU A 35 12.09 0.50 -0.67
C GLU A 35 13.17 1.50 -0.21
N GLY A 36 13.98 1.99 -1.16
CA GLY A 36 15.02 2.98 -0.89
C GLY A 36 14.49 4.33 -0.40
N LYS A 37 13.25 4.70 -0.77
CA LYS A 37 12.59 5.90 -0.26
C LYS A 37 11.92 5.68 1.10
N GLU A 38 11.34 4.50 1.36
CA GLU A 38 10.75 4.18 2.66
C GLU A 38 11.82 4.24 3.77
N VAL A 39 12.98 3.63 3.52
CA VAL A 39 14.14 3.70 4.43
C VAL A 39 14.60 5.14 4.66
N GLN A 40 14.61 5.99 3.61
CA GLN A 40 14.97 7.41 3.73
C GLN A 40 13.94 8.22 4.52
N LEU A 41 12.64 7.93 4.38
CA LEU A 41 11.57 8.54 5.17
C LEU A 41 11.73 8.21 6.65
N GLU A 42 11.90 6.94 6.99
CA GLU A 42 12.08 6.49 8.37
C GLU A 42 13.36 7.05 9.00
N ALA A 43 14.46 7.12 8.26
CA ALA A 43 15.70 7.74 8.72
C ALA A 43 15.51 9.26 8.97
N ALA A 44 14.91 9.99 8.04
CA ALA A 44 14.63 11.43 8.20
C ALA A 44 13.66 11.71 9.36
N LYS A 45 12.68 10.83 9.59
CA LYS A 45 11.75 10.91 10.72
C LYS A 45 12.46 10.64 12.06
N ALA A 46 13.36 9.65 12.10
CA ALA A 46 14.19 9.35 13.27
C ALA A 46 15.11 10.52 13.67
N ASP A 47 15.79 11.12 12.70
CA ASP A 47 16.63 12.30 12.92
C ASP A 47 15.83 13.50 13.45
N CYS A 48 14.65 13.76 12.87
CA CYS A 48 13.76 14.82 13.33
C CYS A 48 13.27 14.57 14.76
N MET A 49 12.89 13.33 15.11
CA MET A 49 12.47 12.98 16.46
C MET A 49 13.62 13.13 17.48
N LYS A 50 14.83 12.73 17.10
CA LYS A 50 16.05 12.92 17.89
C LYS A 50 16.34 14.42 18.14
N GLN A 51 16.20 15.27 17.12
CA GLN A 51 16.32 16.73 17.26
C GLN A 51 15.26 17.34 18.20
N LYS A 52 14.07 16.73 18.29
CA LYS A 52 13.01 17.11 19.25
C LYS A 52 13.17 16.47 20.65
N GLY A 53 14.27 15.78 20.91
CA GLY A 53 14.54 15.15 22.21
C GLY A 53 13.81 13.82 22.44
N PHE A 54 13.17 13.25 21.42
CA PHE A 54 12.48 11.96 21.52
C PHE A 54 13.31 10.82 20.94
N LYS A 55 13.29 9.67 21.61
CA LYS A 55 13.81 8.42 21.02
C LYS A 55 12.84 7.94 19.94
N TYR A 56 13.35 7.66 18.75
CA TYR A 56 12.63 6.99 17.68
C TYR A 56 13.58 6.02 16.98
N VAL A 57 13.07 4.86 16.56
CA VAL A 57 13.81 3.87 15.79
C VAL A 57 13.26 3.91 14.37
N ALA A 58 14.09 4.26 13.40
CA ALA A 58 13.76 4.12 11.97
C ALA A 58 13.34 2.67 11.71
N TYR A 59 12.08 2.46 11.33
CA TYR A 59 11.50 1.13 11.23
C TYR A 59 10.61 1.04 10.00
N VAL A 60 11.11 0.33 8.99
CA VAL A 60 10.33 -0.19 7.86
C VAL A 60 9.69 -1.50 8.31
N THR A 61 8.42 -1.72 7.98
CA THR A 61 7.74 -2.97 8.34
C THR A 61 8.33 -4.11 7.51
N PRO A 62 8.84 -5.21 8.11
CA PRO A 62 9.38 -6.33 7.35
C PRO A 62 8.27 -6.95 6.48
N HIS A 63 8.33 -6.72 5.17
CA HIS A 63 7.41 -7.34 4.23
C HIS A 63 7.76 -8.83 4.10
N LYS A 64 6.82 -9.70 4.47
CA LYS A 64 6.94 -11.14 4.20
C LYS A 64 6.83 -11.32 2.68
N PRO A 65 7.80 -11.95 2.00
CA PRO A 65 7.72 -12.12 0.55
C PRO A 65 6.46 -12.85 0.14
N ASP A 66 5.74 -12.33 -0.86
CA ASP A 66 4.58 -13.00 -1.44
C ASP A 66 4.91 -14.46 -1.82
N THR A 67 3.98 -15.37 -1.53
CA THR A 67 4.10 -16.75 -2.01
C THR A 67 3.85 -16.81 -3.52
N GLU A 68 4.27 -17.88 -4.19
CA GLU A 68 3.94 -18.03 -5.62
C GLU A 68 2.43 -18.19 -5.88
N ASP A 69 1.64 -18.63 -4.89
CA ASP A 69 0.18 -18.62 -4.96
C ASP A 69 -0.35 -17.18 -4.94
N ASP A 70 0.18 -16.32 -4.08
CA ASP A 70 -0.22 -14.91 -3.97
C ASP A 70 0.17 -14.12 -5.23
N LYS A 71 1.42 -14.25 -5.70
CA LYS A 71 1.84 -13.65 -6.98
C LYS A 71 1.00 -14.15 -8.15
N SER A 72 0.59 -15.41 -8.14
CA SER A 72 -0.28 -15.96 -9.19
C SER A 72 -1.69 -15.37 -9.13
N ARG A 73 -2.26 -15.17 -7.94
CA ARG A 73 -3.52 -14.42 -7.78
C ARG A 73 -3.40 -12.97 -8.25
N MET A 74 -2.31 -12.27 -7.91
CA MET A 74 -2.06 -10.89 -8.33
C MET A 74 -1.86 -10.75 -9.85
N ARG A 75 -1.40 -11.81 -10.53
CA ARG A 75 -1.37 -11.90 -12.00
C ARG A 75 -2.70 -12.31 -12.63
N GLY A 76 -3.78 -12.44 -11.85
CA GLY A 76 -5.09 -12.88 -12.32
C GLY A 76 -5.16 -14.35 -12.76
N ASN A 77 -4.27 -15.22 -12.29
CA ASN A 77 -4.31 -16.64 -12.63
C ASN A 77 -5.60 -17.29 -12.09
N TYR A 78 -6.52 -17.64 -12.99
CA TYR A 78 -7.84 -18.19 -12.62
C TYR A 78 -7.77 -19.40 -11.66
N PRO A 79 -6.93 -20.44 -11.88
CA PRO A 79 -6.78 -21.53 -10.91
C PRO A 79 -6.38 -21.07 -9.50
N ALA A 80 -5.41 -20.15 -9.37
CA ALA A 80 -4.99 -19.61 -8.08
C ALA A 80 -6.07 -18.74 -7.41
N MET A 81 -6.77 -17.93 -8.20
CA MET A 81 -7.92 -17.14 -7.72
C MET A 81 -9.08 -18.04 -7.27
N LYS A 82 -9.36 -19.12 -8.01
CA LYS A 82 -10.41 -20.10 -7.67
C LYS A 82 -10.08 -20.81 -6.36
N LYS A 83 -8.88 -21.36 -6.23
CA LYS A 83 -8.36 -21.98 -4.99
C LYS A 83 -8.52 -21.07 -3.76
N TYR A 84 -8.25 -19.77 -3.91
CA TYR A 84 -8.45 -18.79 -2.84
C TYR A 84 -9.94 -18.55 -2.54
N ARG A 85 -10.74 -18.24 -3.57
CA ARG A 85 -12.16 -17.91 -3.42
C ARG A 85 -13.01 -19.09 -2.94
N GLU A 86 -12.61 -20.32 -3.23
CA GLU A 86 -13.22 -21.56 -2.69
C GLU A 86 -13.14 -21.69 -1.17
N LYS A 87 -12.10 -21.12 -0.52
CA LYS A 87 -11.94 -21.14 0.94
C LYS A 87 -12.31 -19.83 1.61
N TYR A 88 -12.03 -18.69 0.97
CA TYR A 88 -12.05 -17.38 1.62
C TYR A 88 -13.07 -16.39 1.02
N GLY A 89 -13.73 -16.71 -0.09
CA GLY A 89 -14.61 -15.76 -0.78
C GLY A 89 -13.85 -14.52 -1.26
N PHE A 90 -14.35 -13.33 -0.94
CA PHE A 90 -13.64 -12.05 -1.14
C PHE A 90 -12.74 -11.67 0.05
N GLY A 91 -12.71 -12.50 1.10
CA GLY A 91 -11.90 -12.32 2.30
C GLY A 91 -12.64 -11.70 3.49
N VAL A 92 -13.87 -11.23 3.33
CA VAL A 92 -14.59 -10.40 4.32
C VAL A 92 -14.97 -11.22 5.55
N PHE A 93 -15.83 -12.24 5.41
CA PHE A 93 -16.19 -13.09 6.55
C PHE A 93 -15.12 -14.14 6.86
N ALA A 94 -14.17 -14.35 5.94
CA ALA A 94 -13.01 -15.22 6.17
C ALA A 94 -12.13 -14.73 7.33
N GLN A 95 -12.04 -13.42 7.59
CA GLN A 95 -11.25 -12.89 8.71
C GLN A 95 -11.76 -13.33 10.09
N HIS A 96 -13.06 -13.64 10.21
CA HIS A 96 -13.68 -14.17 11.44
C HIS A 96 -13.55 -15.69 11.56
N VAL A 97 -13.57 -16.41 10.43
CA VAL A 97 -13.48 -17.88 10.41
C VAL A 97 -12.04 -18.39 10.47
N TYR A 98 -11.11 -17.69 9.81
CA TYR A 98 -9.69 -18.04 9.68
C TYR A 98 -8.75 -16.89 10.09
N PRO A 99 -8.92 -16.26 11.28
CA PRO A 99 -8.19 -15.03 11.63
C PRO A 99 -6.67 -15.14 11.55
N LYS A 100 -6.10 -16.31 11.87
CA LYS A 100 -4.65 -16.57 11.77
C LYS A 100 -4.15 -16.66 10.34
N GLU A 101 -4.95 -17.21 9.42
CA GLU A 101 -4.56 -17.37 8.02
C GLU A 101 -4.77 -16.08 7.22
N MET A 102 -5.76 -15.28 7.61
CA MET A 102 -6.09 -13.98 7.01
C MET A 102 -5.24 -12.82 7.56
N GLY A 103 -4.37 -13.06 8.55
CA GLY A 103 -3.56 -12.01 9.17
C GLY A 103 -4.37 -10.99 9.96
N SER A 104 -5.48 -11.42 10.59
CA SER A 104 -6.38 -10.56 11.36
C SER A 104 -5.63 -9.74 12.42
N THR A 105 -6.06 -8.49 12.61
CA THR A 105 -5.24 -7.34 13.07
C THR A 105 -4.72 -7.41 14.51
N THR A 106 -5.01 -8.48 15.26
CA THR A 106 -4.26 -8.84 16.47
C THR A 106 -2.83 -9.24 16.10
N SER A 107 -1.99 -8.23 15.93
CA SER A 107 -0.65 -8.26 15.32
C SER A 107 0.38 -9.02 16.18
N LEU A 108 0.26 -10.34 16.26
CA LEU A 108 1.17 -11.22 17.00
C LEU A 108 2.27 -11.83 16.12
N ASP A 109 2.03 -11.95 14.80
CA ASP A 109 2.95 -12.62 13.86
C ASP A 109 3.86 -11.67 13.07
N ASN A 110 3.75 -10.35 13.31
CA ASN A 110 4.67 -9.34 12.79
C ASN A 110 5.61 -8.90 13.90
N GLU A 111 6.89 -8.66 13.59
CA GLU A 111 7.84 -8.15 14.58
C GLU A 111 7.31 -6.82 15.16
N PRO A 112 7.06 -6.73 16.48
CA PRO A 112 6.32 -5.61 17.04
C PRO A 112 7.11 -4.32 16.87
N ASN A 113 6.51 -3.33 16.19
CA ASN A 113 7.14 -2.05 15.88
C ASN A 113 7.84 -1.48 17.14
N PRO A 114 9.18 -1.28 17.11
CA PRO A 114 9.97 -0.95 18.29
C PRO A 114 9.56 0.37 18.94
N ASN A 115 8.92 1.27 18.18
CA ASN A 115 8.40 2.53 18.69
C ASN A 115 7.15 2.36 19.58
N MET A 116 6.46 1.21 19.54
CA MET A 116 5.38 0.89 20.48
C MET A 116 5.89 0.76 21.92
N LYS A 117 7.03 0.10 22.12
CA LYS A 117 7.70 -0.01 23.44
C LYS A 117 8.21 1.33 23.94
N ILE A 118 8.58 2.24 23.03
CA ILE A 118 8.95 3.61 23.40
C ILE A 118 7.70 4.37 23.88
N GLN A 119 6.61 4.33 23.10
CA GLN A 119 5.36 5.03 23.43
C GLN A 119 4.71 4.52 24.74
N SER A 120 4.71 3.21 24.99
CA SER A 120 4.10 2.63 26.20
C SER A 120 4.85 2.97 27.50
N ALA A 121 6.12 3.39 27.40
CA ALA A 121 6.92 3.86 28.53
C ALA A 121 6.74 5.36 28.85
N LEU A 122 5.95 6.09 28.04
CA LEU A 122 5.71 7.53 28.24
C LEU A 122 4.49 7.77 29.13
N SER A 123 4.57 8.78 30.00
CA SER A 123 3.37 9.34 30.65
C SER A 123 2.42 9.94 29.61
N LYS A 124 1.13 10.10 29.97
CA LYS A 124 0.09 10.66 29.07
C LYS A 124 0.51 11.99 28.42
N ALA A 125 1.12 12.90 29.17
CA ALA A 125 1.61 14.19 28.66
C ALA A 125 2.81 14.03 27.71
N GLN A 126 3.76 13.16 28.04
CA GLN A 126 4.89 12.84 27.16
C GLN A 126 4.43 12.16 25.86
N LEU A 127 3.44 11.27 25.92
CA LEU A 127 2.88 10.59 24.76
C LEU A 127 2.16 11.57 23.81
N GLN A 128 1.43 12.55 24.36
CA GLN A 128 0.82 13.62 23.56
C GLN A 128 1.88 14.49 22.87
N ALA A 129 2.94 14.87 23.59
CA ALA A 129 4.06 15.63 23.03
C ALA A 129 4.83 14.82 21.96
N TYR A 130 5.04 13.52 22.20
CA TYR A 130 5.66 12.59 21.28
C TYR A 130 4.88 12.44 19.97
N ARG A 131 3.55 12.25 20.05
CA ARG A 131 2.70 12.14 18.85
C ARG A 131 2.72 13.42 18.02
N LYS A 132 2.53 14.58 18.65
CA LYS A 132 2.64 15.89 17.98
C LYS A 132 4.02 16.11 17.34
N ALA A 133 5.09 15.63 17.98
CA ALA A 133 6.43 15.66 17.40
C ALA A 133 6.57 14.72 16.19
N LEU A 134 6.03 13.50 16.30
CA LEU A 134 6.04 12.49 15.25
C LEU A 134 5.27 12.95 14.00
N ASP A 135 4.08 13.52 14.17
CA ASP A 135 3.27 14.05 13.06
C ASP A 135 4.02 15.16 12.30
N ALA A 136 4.61 16.10 13.03
CA ALA A 136 5.44 17.16 12.45
C ALA A 136 6.71 16.61 11.77
N CYS A 137 7.29 15.54 12.31
CA CYS A 137 8.44 14.88 11.70
C CYS A 137 8.09 14.05 10.47
N GLN A 138 6.90 13.44 10.40
CA GLN A 138 6.38 12.78 9.22
C GLN A 138 6.18 13.78 8.07
N VAL A 139 5.56 14.93 8.35
CA VAL A 139 5.43 16.03 7.37
C VAL A 139 6.80 16.52 6.88
N SER A 140 7.74 16.75 7.80
CA SER A 140 9.10 17.21 7.46
C SER A 140 9.86 16.18 6.61
N ALA A 141 9.79 14.90 6.97
CA ALA A 141 10.42 13.81 6.23
C ALA A 141 9.82 13.66 4.82
N ALA A 142 8.49 13.61 4.71
CA ALA A 142 7.79 13.49 3.43
C ALA A 142 8.06 14.68 2.49
N ASN A 143 8.00 15.91 3.00
CA ASN A 143 8.30 17.10 2.20
C ASN A 143 9.77 17.13 1.75
N LYS A 144 10.71 16.64 2.57
CA LYS A 144 12.15 16.58 2.25
C LYS A 144 12.52 15.46 1.27
N VAL A 145 12.01 14.24 1.49
CA VAL A 145 12.41 13.03 0.73
C VAL A 145 11.60 12.86 -0.55
N LEU A 146 10.32 13.23 -0.54
CA LEU A 146 9.40 13.02 -1.66
C LEU A 146 9.05 14.32 -2.42
N GLY A 147 9.50 15.48 -1.95
CA GLY A 147 9.17 16.79 -2.54
C GLY A 147 7.70 17.20 -2.40
N LEU A 148 6.96 16.57 -1.48
CA LEU A 148 5.56 16.90 -1.21
C LEU A 148 5.41 18.26 -0.51
N LYS A 149 4.18 18.77 -0.44
CA LYS A 149 3.82 20.05 0.20
C LYS A 149 2.71 19.87 1.22
N LEU A 150 2.95 18.97 2.18
CA LEU A 150 2.01 18.58 3.22
C LEU A 150 2.05 19.57 4.38
N LYS A 151 0.90 19.76 5.05
CA LYS A 151 0.73 20.58 6.26
C LYS A 151 0.48 19.74 7.50
N SER A 152 -0.08 18.53 7.34
CA SER A 152 -0.37 17.58 8.42
C SER A 152 0.04 16.15 8.05
N ALA A 153 0.10 15.25 9.04
CA ALA A 153 0.30 13.83 8.78
C ALA A 153 -0.93 13.18 8.13
N GLU A 154 -2.13 13.70 8.39
CA GLU A 154 -3.37 13.32 7.71
C GLU A 154 -3.27 13.61 6.20
N ASP A 155 -2.77 14.80 5.82
CA ASP A 155 -2.54 15.19 4.42
C ASP A 155 -1.69 14.16 3.64
N PHE A 156 -0.77 13.44 4.32
CA PHE A 156 0.06 12.41 3.68
C PHE A 156 -0.80 11.25 3.17
N TYR A 157 -1.61 10.66 4.06
CA TYR A 157 -2.50 9.55 3.75
C TYR A 157 -3.61 9.99 2.80
N ASP A 158 -4.13 11.21 2.99
CA ASP A 158 -5.13 11.82 2.12
C ASP A 158 -4.61 12.00 0.69
N ALA A 159 -3.41 12.57 0.53
CA ALA A 159 -2.78 12.76 -0.77
C ALA A 159 -2.47 11.42 -1.45
N GLN A 160 -2.04 10.41 -0.67
CA GLN A 160 -1.78 9.06 -1.16
C GLN A 160 -3.06 8.36 -1.65
N PHE A 161 -4.12 8.38 -0.84
CA PHE A 161 -5.43 7.82 -1.22
C PHE A 161 -5.97 8.51 -2.48
N LYS A 162 -5.96 9.84 -2.52
CA LYS A 162 -6.42 10.64 -3.67
C LYS A 162 -5.57 10.41 -4.92
N ALA A 163 -4.26 10.17 -4.77
CA ALA A 163 -3.39 9.77 -5.88
C ALA A 163 -3.71 8.36 -6.38
N SER A 164 -3.90 7.38 -5.47
CA SER A 164 -4.27 6.00 -5.81
C SER A 164 -5.61 5.93 -6.54
N VAL A 165 -6.65 6.54 -6.00
CA VAL A 165 -7.98 6.60 -6.64
C VAL A 165 -7.91 7.26 -8.02
N ARG A 166 -7.22 8.40 -8.12
CA ARG A 166 -7.06 9.11 -9.41
C ARG A 166 -6.28 8.28 -10.43
N ALA A 167 -5.19 7.64 -10.02
CA ALA A 167 -4.35 6.86 -10.92
C ALA A 167 -5.06 5.59 -11.40
N ARG A 168 -5.78 4.89 -10.51
CA ARG A 168 -6.60 3.71 -10.86
C ARG A 168 -7.75 4.10 -11.78
N LYS A 169 -8.62 5.04 -11.38
CA LYS A 169 -9.74 5.50 -12.23
C LYS A 169 -9.24 6.05 -13.58
N GLY A 170 -8.24 6.93 -13.57
CA GLY A 170 -7.75 7.63 -14.77
C GLY A 170 -6.89 6.81 -15.73
N LYS A 171 -6.51 5.57 -15.38
CA LYS A 171 -5.79 4.65 -16.28
C LYS A 171 -6.62 3.41 -16.62
N LEU A 172 -7.24 2.80 -15.61
CA LEU A 172 -7.94 1.52 -15.77
C LEU A 172 -9.35 1.69 -16.35
N ASN A 173 -10.07 2.77 -15.99
CA ASN A 173 -11.43 2.99 -16.52
C ASN A 173 -11.44 3.58 -17.95
N THR A 174 -10.29 3.98 -18.47
CA THR A 174 -10.12 4.55 -19.82
C THR A 174 -9.45 3.56 -20.79
N ASP A 175 -9.05 2.39 -20.31
CA ASP A 175 -8.45 1.33 -21.12
C ASP A 175 -9.58 0.59 -21.89
N PRO A 176 -9.61 0.62 -23.24
CA PRO A 176 -10.75 0.10 -24.01
C PRO A 176 -10.99 -1.41 -23.82
N GLU A 177 -9.92 -2.19 -23.70
CA GLU A 177 -9.98 -3.64 -23.45
C GLU A 177 -10.60 -3.91 -22.08
N LEU A 178 -10.16 -3.19 -21.04
CA LEU A 178 -10.76 -3.33 -19.71
C LEU A 178 -12.24 -2.92 -19.68
N VAL A 179 -12.63 -1.86 -20.40
CA VAL A 179 -14.02 -1.40 -20.47
C VAL A 179 -14.93 -2.44 -21.14
N GLU A 180 -14.47 -3.08 -22.22
CA GLU A 180 -15.20 -4.16 -22.89
C GLU A 180 -15.36 -5.38 -21.95
N LEU A 181 -14.26 -5.84 -21.36
CA LEU A 181 -14.24 -6.99 -20.44
C LEU A 181 -15.10 -6.74 -19.18
N ALA A 182 -15.04 -5.53 -18.61
CA ALA A 182 -15.87 -5.13 -17.47
C ALA A 182 -17.37 -5.11 -17.83
N THR A 183 -17.73 -4.71 -19.05
CA THR A 183 -19.10 -4.73 -19.56
C THR A 183 -19.61 -6.16 -19.78
N ALA A 184 -18.76 -7.06 -20.28
CA ALA A 184 -19.08 -8.48 -20.40
C ALA A 184 -19.30 -9.14 -19.02
N MET A 185 -18.39 -8.91 -18.08
CA MET A 185 -18.51 -9.37 -16.68
C MET A 185 -19.78 -8.85 -16.02
N ALA A 186 -20.08 -7.55 -16.17
CA ALA A 186 -21.31 -6.94 -15.66
C ALA A 186 -22.57 -7.58 -16.23
N THR A 187 -22.57 -7.92 -17.53
CA THR A 187 -23.70 -8.58 -18.19
C THR A 187 -23.91 -10.00 -17.65
N CYS A 188 -22.82 -10.76 -17.48
CA CYS A 188 -22.87 -12.09 -16.86
C CYS A 188 -23.39 -12.04 -15.41
N LEU A 189 -22.92 -11.08 -14.60
CA LEU A 189 -23.36 -10.90 -13.21
C LEU A 189 -24.84 -10.49 -13.12
N LYS A 190 -25.31 -9.55 -13.95
CA LYS A 190 -26.73 -9.20 -14.06
C LYS A 190 -27.58 -10.42 -14.45
N GLY A 191 -27.10 -11.24 -15.39
CA GLY A 191 -27.76 -12.49 -15.79
C GLY A 191 -27.86 -13.55 -14.68
N LYS A 192 -26.98 -13.50 -13.67
CA LYS A 192 -27.05 -14.31 -12.44
C LYS A 192 -27.87 -13.66 -11.31
N GLY A 193 -28.40 -12.46 -11.52
CA GLY A 193 -29.22 -11.74 -10.54
C GLY A 193 -28.45 -10.78 -9.61
N TYR A 194 -27.16 -10.53 -9.84
CA TYR A 194 -26.40 -9.53 -9.08
C TYR A 194 -26.74 -8.11 -9.52
N ALA A 195 -26.88 -7.20 -8.55
CA ALA A 195 -27.00 -5.77 -8.83
C ALA A 195 -25.64 -5.20 -9.26
N VAL A 196 -25.61 -4.54 -10.43
CA VAL A 196 -24.41 -3.87 -10.96
C VAL A 196 -24.79 -2.45 -11.38
N GLY A 197 -24.43 -1.48 -10.54
CA GLY A 197 -24.77 -0.06 -10.72
C GLY A 197 -23.73 0.76 -11.49
N ASP A 198 -22.47 0.35 -11.49
CA ASP A 198 -21.37 0.97 -12.24
C ASP A 198 -20.60 -0.15 -12.96
N THR A 199 -20.34 0.02 -14.26
CA THR A 199 -19.63 -0.94 -15.11
C THR A 199 -18.20 -0.52 -15.43
N ALA A 200 -17.70 0.56 -14.82
CA ALA A 200 -16.31 0.96 -14.94
C ALA A 200 -15.38 -0.16 -14.41
N PRO A 201 -14.24 -0.46 -15.08
CA PRO A 201 -13.29 -1.49 -14.67
C PRO A 201 -12.95 -1.54 -13.17
N VAL A 202 -12.59 -0.41 -12.56
CA VAL A 202 -12.30 -0.34 -11.11
C VAL A 202 -13.53 -0.69 -10.27
N ALA A 203 -14.72 -0.23 -10.66
CA ALA A 203 -15.95 -0.54 -9.95
C ALA A 203 -16.33 -2.03 -10.06
N MET A 204 -16.13 -2.64 -11.22
CA MET A 204 -16.35 -4.08 -11.43
C MET A 204 -15.37 -4.95 -10.63
N ALA A 205 -14.08 -4.58 -10.58
CA ALA A 205 -13.09 -5.30 -9.78
C ALA A 205 -13.41 -5.27 -8.27
N GLU A 206 -13.95 -4.16 -7.78
CA GLU A 206 -14.27 -3.94 -6.36
C GLU A 206 -15.68 -4.37 -5.96
N LEU A 207 -16.58 -4.62 -6.92
CA LEU A 207 -18.03 -4.81 -6.71
C LEU A 207 -18.33 -5.86 -5.64
N GLY A 208 -17.75 -7.05 -5.79
CA GLY A 208 -17.96 -8.16 -4.86
C GLY A 208 -17.49 -7.82 -3.45
N GLN A 209 -16.24 -7.39 -3.29
CA GLN A 209 -15.68 -7.03 -1.98
C GLN A 209 -16.47 -5.91 -1.31
N LYS A 210 -16.82 -4.84 -2.04
CA LYS A 210 -17.65 -3.72 -1.52
C LYS A 210 -19.03 -4.18 -1.06
N THR A 211 -19.66 -5.09 -1.80
CA THR A 211 -20.97 -5.66 -1.42
C THR A 211 -20.88 -6.43 -0.11
N TRP A 212 -19.84 -7.25 0.07
CA TRP A 212 -19.65 -8.03 1.29
C TRP A 212 -19.17 -7.21 2.47
N LEU A 213 -18.32 -6.19 2.26
CA LEU A 213 -17.97 -5.19 3.29
C LEU A 213 -19.21 -4.41 3.76
N GLY A 214 -20.14 -4.05 2.85
CA GLY A 214 -21.41 -3.42 3.23
C GLY A 214 -22.32 -4.33 4.06
N ASN A 215 -22.32 -5.64 3.78
CA ASN A 215 -23.04 -6.63 4.60
C ASN A 215 -22.41 -6.78 5.99
N GLU A 216 -21.07 -6.77 6.09
CA GLU A 216 -20.35 -6.81 7.36
C GLU A 216 -20.58 -5.53 8.18
N ASP A 217 -20.42 -4.36 7.56
CA ASP A 217 -20.64 -3.04 8.17
C ASP A 217 -22.04 -2.90 8.76
N LYS A 218 -23.06 -3.38 8.05
CA LYS A 218 -24.43 -3.42 8.57
C LYS A 218 -24.52 -4.22 9.88
N LEU A 219 -23.93 -5.42 9.94
CA LEU A 219 -23.93 -6.25 11.14
C LEU A 219 -23.15 -5.61 12.30
N GLY A 220 -22.10 -4.82 12.00
CA GLY A 220 -21.36 -4.09 13.03
C GLY A 220 -22.13 -2.90 13.58
N ARG A 221 -22.84 -2.15 12.72
CA ARG A 221 -23.75 -1.06 13.12
C ARG A 221 -24.87 -1.56 14.01
N GLU A 222 -25.49 -2.70 13.66
CA GLU A 222 -26.51 -3.37 14.48
C GLU A 222 -26.03 -3.79 15.90
N GLN A 223 -24.73 -3.69 16.19
CA GLN A 223 -24.12 -3.97 17.49
C GLN A 223 -23.66 -2.71 18.26
N MET A 224 -23.89 -1.49 17.75
CA MET A 224 -23.37 -0.25 18.34
C MET A 224 -24.47 0.82 18.50
N ASP A 225 -24.75 1.20 19.74
CA ASP A 225 -25.83 2.15 20.09
C ASP A 225 -25.59 3.59 19.62
N ASP A 226 -24.33 3.97 19.33
CA ASP A 226 -23.91 5.35 19.00
C ASP A 226 -23.60 5.57 17.51
N VAL A 227 -23.90 4.58 16.66
CA VAL A 227 -23.58 4.58 15.23
C VAL A 227 -24.86 4.56 14.38
N PRO A 228 -24.99 5.39 13.32
CA PRO A 228 -26.15 5.31 12.44
C PRO A 228 -26.24 3.95 11.72
N ASP A 229 -27.44 3.35 11.73
CA ASP A 229 -27.80 2.07 11.06
C ASP A 229 -27.37 2.02 9.58
N VAL A 230 -27.37 3.17 8.91
CA VAL A 230 -27.05 3.32 7.49
C VAL A 230 -25.75 4.11 7.37
N ALA A 231 -24.77 3.51 6.67
CA ALA A 231 -23.51 4.19 6.34
C ALA A 231 -23.76 5.50 5.58
N PRO A 232 -23.05 6.59 5.90
CA PRO A 232 -23.04 7.80 5.08
C PRO A 232 -22.64 7.48 3.62
N PRO A 233 -23.16 8.22 2.62
CA PRO A 233 -22.75 8.03 1.23
C PRO A 233 -21.23 8.11 1.06
N ALA A 234 -20.66 7.14 0.36
CA ALA A 234 -19.24 7.15 0.04
C ALA A 234 -18.90 8.38 -0.84
N THR A 235 -17.75 8.98 -0.58
CA THR A 235 -17.26 10.17 -1.29
C THR A 235 -15.85 9.91 -1.80
N ASP A 236 -15.51 10.40 -3.00
CA ASP A 236 -14.21 10.15 -3.64
C ASP A 236 -13.03 10.80 -2.88
N ASP A 237 -13.29 11.73 -1.96
CA ASP A 237 -12.30 12.43 -1.16
C ASP A 237 -12.02 11.82 0.23
N LYS A 238 -12.72 10.76 0.63
CA LYS A 238 -12.61 10.15 1.97
C LYS A 238 -12.60 8.63 1.94
N VAL A 239 -11.86 8.02 2.85
CA VAL A 239 -11.92 6.58 3.12
C VAL A 239 -13.25 6.28 3.82
N PRO A 240 -14.08 5.33 3.34
CA PRO A 240 -15.29 4.91 4.03
C PRO A 240 -14.99 4.30 5.40
N MET A 241 -15.81 4.64 6.41
CA MET A 241 -15.73 4.03 7.73
C MET A 241 -16.66 2.83 7.80
N TYR A 242 -16.06 1.65 7.98
CA TYR A 242 -16.76 0.37 8.16
C TYR A 242 -16.68 -0.08 9.62
N TYR A 243 -17.78 -0.63 10.15
CA TYR A 243 -17.86 -1.18 11.50
C TYR A 243 -17.84 -2.70 11.45
N THR A 244 -16.75 -3.31 11.91
CA THR A 244 -16.63 -4.77 11.95
C THR A 244 -17.43 -5.36 13.13
N PRO A 245 -18.34 -6.33 12.91
CA PRO A 245 -19.10 -6.97 13.97
C PRO A 245 -18.22 -7.90 14.81
N THR A 246 -18.59 -8.09 16.07
CA THR A 246 -18.06 -9.18 16.89
C THR A 246 -18.80 -10.47 16.52
N LEU A 247 -18.11 -11.38 15.83
CA LEU A 247 -18.62 -12.70 15.44
C LEU A 247 -17.67 -13.81 15.90
N THR A 248 -18.23 -14.92 16.39
CA THR A 248 -17.47 -16.17 16.51
C THR A 248 -17.26 -16.80 15.13
N PRO A 249 -16.25 -17.70 14.97
CA PRO A 249 -16.09 -18.47 13.73
C PRO A 249 -17.37 -19.21 13.32
N GLU A 250 -18.14 -19.71 14.28
CA GLU A 250 -19.42 -20.39 14.09
C GLU A 250 -20.50 -19.46 13.53
N GLN A 251 -20.57 -18.22 14.03
CA GLN A 251 -21.51 -17.20 13.55
C GLN A 251 -21.12 -16.66 12.16
N ALA A 252 -19.84 -16.61 11.83
CA ALA A 252 -19.35 -16.12 10.54
C ALA A 252 -19.46 -17.14 9.39
N LYS A 253 -19.35 -18.44 9.67
CA LYS A 253 -19.42 -19.52 8.66
C LYS A 253 -20.62 -19.42 7.67
N PRO A 254 -21.86 -19.13 8.09
CA PRO A 254 -23.00 -18.98 7.17
C PRO A 254 -22.90 -17.78 6.23
N TYR A 255 -22.21 -16.70 6.65
CA TYR A 255 -21.96 -15.55 5.79
C TYR A 255 -20.84 -15.86 4.79
N LEU A 256 -19.73 -16.45 5.28
CA LEU A 256 -18.63 -16.90 4.43
C LEU A 256 -19.08 -17.91 3.36
N ALA A 257 -19.99 -18.83 3.68
CA ALA A 257 -20.53 -19.78 2.70
C ALA A 257 -21.28 -19.09 1.54
N LYS A 258 -22.00 -17.99 1.82
CA LYS A 258 -22.66 -17.17 0.79
C LYS A 258 -21.64 -16.32 0.02
N GLU A 259 -20.64 -15.80 0.72
CA GLU A 259 -19.54 -15.02 0.13
C GLU A 259 -18.70 -15.85 -0.85
N ILE A 260 -18.33 -17.08 -0.48
CA ILE A 260 -17.64 -18.05 -1.35
C ILE A 260 -18.43 -18.27 -2.64
N ARG A 261 -19.75 -18.51 -2.53
CA ARG A 261 -20.61 -18.69 -3.71
C ARG A 261 -20.59 -17.47 -4.62
N ALA A 262 -20.79 -16.27 -4.05
CA ALA A 262 -20.75 -15.02 -4.82
C ALA A 262 -19.37 -14.79 -5.46
N ALA A 263 -18.29 -15.06 -4.75
CA ALA A 263 -16.92 -14.92 -5.25
C ALA A 263 -16.62 -15.90 -6.40
N LEU A 264 -17.15 -17.12 -6.37
CA LEU A 264 -16.98 -18.08 -7.47
C LEU A 264 -17.81 -17.70 -8.70
N GLU A 265 -19.05 -17.24 -8.51
CA GLU A 265 -19.90 -16.77 -9.61
C GLU A 265 -19.34 -15.49 -10.26
N ASP A 266 -18.76 -14.59 -9.46
CA ASP A 266 -18.01 -13.41 -9.89
C ASP A 266 -16.71 -13.76 -10.61
N LEU A 267 -15.94 -14.76 -10.13
CA LEU A 267 -14.72 -15.21 -10.80
C LEU A 267 -15.01 -15.80 -12.17
N GLU A 268 -16.10 -16.57 -12.30
CA GLU A 268 -16.50 -17.15 -13.58
C GLU A 268 -16.95 -16.08 -14.58
N CYS A 269 -17.70 -15.07 -14.12
CA CYS A 269 -18.07 -13.93 -14.96
C CYS A 269 -16.87 -13.02 -15.30
N GLY A 270 -15.88 -12.92 -14.41
CA GLY A 270 -14.69 -12.09 -14.56
C GLY A 270 -13.45 -12.82 -15.07
N LYS A 271 -13.58 -14.06 -15.57
CA LYS A 271 -12.44 -14.94 -15.89
C LYS A 271 -11.46 -14.37 -16.92
N ASP A 272 -11.96 -13.57 -17.86
CA ASP A 272 -11.17 -12.88 -18.89
C ASP A 272 -10.79 -11.46 -18.45
N PHE A 273 -11.61 -10.84 -17.60
CA PHE A 273 -11.38 -9.51 -17.02
C PHE A 273 -10.21 -9.48 -16.03
N TYR A 274 -10.16 -10.40 -15.06
CA TYR A 274 -9.15 -10.38 -14.00
C TYR A 274 -7.69 -10.57 -14.48
N PRO A 275 -7.38 -11.47 -15.43
CA PRO A 275 -6.05 -11.56 -16.04
C PRO A 275 -5.59 -10.27 -16.73
N ALA A 276 -6.50 -9.51 -17.34
CA ALA A 276 -6.20 -8.23 -17.98
C ALA A 276 -6.09 -7.08 -16.96
N PHE A 277 -6.97 -7.06 -15.96
CA PHE A 277 -7.09 -5.98 -14.99
C PHE A 277 -5.97 -5.99 -13.94
N LEU A 278 -5.73 -7.12 -13.27
CA LEU A 278 -4.89 -7.16 -12.07
C LEU A 278 -3.41 -6.80 -12.32
N PRO A 279 -2.75 -7.24 -13.41
CA PRO A 279 -1.38 -6.78 -13.73
C PRO A 279 -1.32 -5.28 -14.02
N LYS A 280 -2.33 -4.72 -14.71
CA LYS A 280 -2.41 -3.28 -14.98
C LYS A 280 -2.63 -2.51 -13.68
N GLU A 281 -3.49 -3.00 -12.78
CA GLU A 281 -3.69 -2.42 -11.46
C GLU A 281 -2.42 -2.47 -10.59
N GLN A 282 -1.71 -3.60 -10.53
CA GLN A 282 -0.45 -3.72 -9.78
C GLN A 282 0.59 -2.70 -10.28
N ALA A 283 0.71 -2.52 -11.60
CA ALA A 283 1.61 -1.52 -12.18
C ALA A 283 1.20 -0.07 -11.81
N VAL A 284 -0.10 0.22 -11.73
CA VAL A 284 -0.60 1.54 -11.27
C VAL A 284 -0.33 1.76 -9.78
N GLN A 285 -0.59 0.74 -8.94
CA GLN A 285 -0.33 0.82 -7.50
C GLN A 285 1.17 1.01 -7.23
N GLY A 286 2.06 0.23 -7.86
CA GLY A 286 3.50 0.37 -7.69
C GLY A 286 4.05 1.75 -8.09
N GLN A 287 3.45 2.42 -9.08
CA GLN A 287 3.79 3.82 -9.42
C GLN A 287 3.39 4.80 -8.32
N VAL A 288 2.25 4.58 -7.66
CA VAL A 288 1.79 5.41 -6.52
C VAL A 288 2.64 5.12 -5.29
N SER A 289 2.92 3.86 -4.95
CA SER A 289 3.82 3.50 -3.85
C SER A 289 5.20 4.15 -4.02
N ALA A 290 5.80 4.04 -5.21
CA ALA A 290 7.07 4.72 -5.54
C ALA A 290 7.02 6.26 -5.50
N GLN A 291 5.84 6.88 -5.66
CA GLN A 291 5.65 8.31 -5.43
C GLN A 291 5.65 8.66 -3.93
N PHE A 292 5.05 7.81 -3.09
CA PHE A 292 4.90 8.03 -1.65
C PHE A 292 6.00 7.39 -0.78
N GLY A 293 6.94 6.67 -1.39
CA GLY A 293 8.03 6.00 -0.68
C GLY A 293 7.55 4.80 0.13
N MET A 294 6.75 3.96 -0.53
CA MET A 294 6.29 2.63 -0.11
C MET A 294 6.48 1.65 -1.28
#